data_AF-A0A2G9ZS79-F1
#
_entry.id   AF-A0A2G9ZS79-F1
#
_cell.length_a   1.000
_cell.length_b   1.000
_cell.length_c   1.000
_cell.angle_alpha   90.00
_cell.angle_beta   90.00
_cell.angle_gamma   90.00
#
_symmetry.space_group_name_H-M   'P 1'
#
loop_
_entity.id
_entity.type
_entity.pdbx_description
1 polymer ?
#
loop_
_entity_poly.entity_id
_entity_poly.type
_entity_poly.pdbx_seq_one_letter_code
_entity_poly.pdbx_strand_id
1 'polypeptide(L)'
;NPIRYTWYRRGSGRDAFLEKTWKTRRENKNPSAKTANTKPGNTELRKRLTPMQYKVTQEEGTEPSFENDYWDNKKAGIYVDIVSGE
;
A
#
# COMPACT_ATOMS: atom_id res chain seq x y z
N ASN A 1 -24.35 -7.45 15.87
CA ASN A 1 -25.40 -8.03 14.99
C ASN A 1 -25.19 -7.54 13.56
N PRO A 2 -24.50 -8.32 12.71
CA PRO A 2 -24.15 -7.94 11.34
C PRO A 2 -25.35 -7.72 10.41
N ILE A 3 -26.51 -8.33 10.72
CA ILE A 3 -27.73 -8.23 9.91
C ILE A 3 -28.34 -6.83 9.97
N ARG A 4 -28.29 -6.16 11.13
CA ARG A 4 -28.83 -4.79 11.25
C ARG A 4 -28.03 -3.78 10.46
N TYR A 5 -26.72 -3.95 10.40
CA TYR A 5 -25.83 -3.07 9.64
C TYR A 5 -26.05 -3.22 8.13
N THR A 6 -26.29 -4.43 7.63
CA THR A 6 -26.55 -4.63 6.19
C THR A 6 -27.86 -3.99 5.75
N TRP A 7 -28.93 -4.11 6.55
CA TRP A 7 -30.21 -3.41 6.27
C TRP A 7 -30.07 -1.90 6.30
N TYR A 8 -29.42 -1.34 7.32
CA TYR A 8 -29.15 0.10 7.41
C TYR A 8 -28.32 0.60 6.23
N ARG A 9 -27.24 -0.12 5.89
CA ARG A 9 -26.33 0.26 4.80
C ARG A 9 -27.07 0.36 3.46
N ARG A 10 -27.88 -0.66 3.13
CA ARG A 10 -28.69 -0.67 1.90
C ARG A 10 -29.74 0.44 1.90
N GLY A 11 -30.42 0.68 3.02
CA GLY A 11 -31.46 1.71 3.15
C GLY A 11 -30.94 3.15 3.18
N SER A 12 -29.69 3.35 3.62
CA SER A 12 -29.08 4.69 3.75
C SER A 12 -28.70 5.36 2.43
N GLY A 13 -28.85 4.66 1.29
CA GLY A 13 -28.38 5.15 -0.02
C GLY A 13 -26.86 5.17 -0.19
N ARG A 14 -26.10 4.74 0.83
CA ARG A 14 -24.63 4.64 0.79
C ARG A 14 -24.15 3.74 -0.35
N ASP A 15 -24.82 2.61 -0.57
CA ASP A 15 -24.44 1.68 -1.65
C ASP A 15 -24.65 2.31 -3.04
N ALA A 16 -25.74 3.07 -3.23
CA ALA A 16 -26.00 3.80 -4.47
C ALA A 16 -24.99 4.95 -4.70
N PHE A 17 -24.61 5.67 -3.64
CA PHE A 17 -23.57 6.69 -3.69
C PHE A 17 -22.21 6.11 -4.07
N LEU A 18 -21.81 5.00 -3.43
CA LEU A 18 -20.56 4.30 -3.72
C LEU A 18 -20.50 3.79 -5.17
N GLU A 19 -21.61 3.25 -5.67
CA GLU A 19 -21.70 2.85 -7.07
C GLU A 19 -21.54 4.07 -8.00
N LYS A 20 -22.33 5.14 -7.81
CA LYS A 20 -22.27 6.33 -8.65
C LYS A 20 -20.89 6.98 -8.69
N THR A 21 -20.21 7.05 -7.55
CA THR A 21 -18.96 7.80 -7.42
C THR A 21 -17.73 6.95 -7.72
N TRP A 22 -17.76 5.65 -7.43
CA TRP A 22 -16.56 4.79 -7.44
C TRP A 22 -16.65 3.60 -8.41
N LYS A 23 -17.76 3.41 -9.14
CA LYS A 23 -17.90 2.34 -10.15
C LYS A 23 -16.84 2.42 -11.25
N THR A 24 -16.60 3.61 -11.81
CA THR A 24 -15.58 3.84 -12.85
C THR A 24 -14.16 3.54 -12.38
N ARG A 25 -13.86 3.78 -11.09
CA ARG A 25 -12.54 3.48 -10.49
C ARG A 25 -12.33 1.98 -10.25
N ARG A 26 -13.41 1.21 -10.07
CA ARG A 26 -13.34 -0.25 -9.84
C ARG A 26 -13.16 -1.05 -11.11
N GLU A 27 -13.71 -0.58 -12.23
CA GLU A 27 -13.61 -1.25 -13.54
C GLU A 27 -12.23 -1.08 -14.17
N ASN A 28 -11.52 0.03 -13.91
CA ASN A 28 -10.12 0.25 -14.34
C ASN A 28 -9.06 -0.50 -13.51
N LYS A 29 -9.44 -1.52 -12.73
CA LYS A 29 -8.46 -2.39 -12.07
C LYS A 29 -7.87 -3.34 -13.10
N ASN A 30 -6.66 -3.01 -13.59
CA ASN A 30 -5.83 -3.95 -14.34
C ASN A 30 -5.79 -5.30 -13.59
N PRO A 31 -6.30 -6.40 -14.18
CA PRO A 31 -6.34 -7.71 -13.52
C PRO A 31 -4.93 -8.29 -13.23
N SER A 32 -3.89 -7.66 -13.77
CA SER A 32 -2.47 -7.97 -13.49
C SER A 32 -2.00 -7.59 -12.08
N ALA A 33 -2.73 -6.75 -11.34
CA ALA A 33 -2.29 -6.28 -10.01
C ALA A 33 -2.50 -7.29 -8.87
N LYS A 34 -3.06 -8.48 -9.12
CA LYS A 34 -3.33 -9.47 -8.07
C LYS A 34 -2.13 -10.32 -7.66
N THR A 35 -1.00 -10.25 -8.37
CA THR A 35 0.16 -11.11 -8.11
C THR A 35 1.37 -10.35 -7.56
N ALA A 36 1.28 -9.03 -7.36
CA ALA A 36 2.40 -8.20 -6.93
C ALA A 36 2.58 -8.10 -5.40
N ASN A 37 1.53 -8.34 -4.60
CA ASN A 37 1.54 -8.10 -3.15
C ASN A 37 2.04 -9.29 -2.33
N THR A 38 2.90 -10.14 -2.91
CA THR A 38 3.53 -11.22 -2.14
C THR A 38 4.88 -10.72 -1.63
N LYS A 39 4.97 -10.50 -0.31
CA LYS A 39 6.23 -10.13 0.34
C LYS A 39 7.33 -11.16 -0.04
N PRO A 40 8.47 -10.74 -0.61
CA PRO A 40 9.57 -11.64 -0.95
C PRO A 40 10.12 -12.35 0.30
N GLY A 41 10.78 -13.49 0.09
CA GLY A 41 11.40 -14.24 1.18
C GLY A 41 12.54 -13.45 1.84
N ASN A 42 12.82 -13.73 3.11
CA ASN A 42 13.80 -12.95 3.88
C ASN A 42 15.24 -13.01 3.28
N THR A 43 15.61 -14.16 2.71
CA THR A 43 16.89 -14.36 2.01
C THR A 43 16.98 -13.56 0.72
N GLU A 44 15.87 -13.36 0.03
CA GLU A 44 15.78 -12.55 -1.19
C GLU A 44 15.90 -11.07 -0.85
N LEU A 45 15.24 -10.63 0.23
CA LEU A 45 15.31 -9.25 0.71
C LEU A 45 16.74 -8.86 1.11
N ARG A 46 17.50 -9.75 1.76
CA ARG A 46 18.92 -9.50 2.09
C ARG A 46 19.82 -9.33 0.86
N LYS A 47 19.45 -9.91 -0.29
CA LYS A 47 20.20 -9.76 -1.55
C LYS A 47 19.78 -8.51 -2.33
N ARG A 48 18.51 -8.11 -2.22
CA ARG A 48 17.92 -7.01 -2.98
C ARG A 48 18.12 -5.65 -2.29
N LEU A 49 17.99 -5.59 -0.98
CA LEU A 49 18.04 -4.35 -0.20
C LEU A 49 19.46 -4.03 0.24
N THR A 50 19.75 -2.74 0.42
CA THR A 50 20.97 -2.34 1.12
C THR A 50 20.91 -2.77 2.59
N PRO A 51 22.06 -2.92 3.28
CA PRO A 51 22.07 -3.29 4.69
C PRO A 51 21.21 -2.37 5.57
N MET A 52 21.24 -1.05 5.31
CA MET A 52 20.44 -0.08 6.04
C MET A 52 18.93 -0.26 5.77
N GLN A 53 18.52 -0.41 4.50
CA GLN A 53 17.12 -0.62 4.14
C GLN A 53 16.55 -1.90 4.74
N TYR A 54 17.34 -2.99 4.74
CA TYR A 54 16.94 -4.23 5.38
C TYR A 54 16.78 -4.05 6.89
N LYS A 55 17.74 -3.39 7.54
CA LYS A 55 17.68 -3.12 8.99
C LYS A 55 16.46 -2.29 9.37
N VAL A 56 16.14 -1.24 8.61
CA VAL A 56 14.98 -0.38 8.85
C VAL A 56 13.66 -1.14 8.62
N THR A 57 13.55 -1.91 7.54
CA THR A 57 12.27 -2.54 7.15
C THR A 57 11.99 -3.88 7.84
N GLN A 58 13.02 -4.66 8.19
CA GLN A 58 12.88 -6.01 8.74
C GLN A 58 13.34 -6.14 10.20
N GLU A 59 14.18 -5.23 10.71
CA GLU A 59 14.78 -5.31 12.05
C GLU A 59 14.41 -4.11 12.94
N GLU A 60 13.35 -3.37 12.58
CA GLU A 60 12.85 -2.18 13.31
C GLU A 60 13.94 -1.10 13.57
N GLY A 61 14.93 -1.03 12.68
CA GLY A 61 15.97 -0.01 12.76
C GLY A 61 15.49 1.38 12.36
N THR A 62 16.24 2.39 12.80
CA THR A 62 16.05 3.79 12.40
C THR A 62 17.30 4.29 11.69
N GLU A 63 17.14 4.91 10.53
CA GLU A 63 18.24 5.56 9.80
C GLU A 63 18.68 6.87 10.50
N PRO A 64 19.93 7.33 10.29
CA PRO A 64 20.39 8.59 10.86
C PRO A 64 19.60 9.79 10.34
N SER A 65 19.42 10.80 11.20
CA SER A 65 18.68 12.01 10.83
C SER A 65 19.39 12.79 9.73
N PHE A 66 18.63 13.22 8.71
CA PHE A 66 19.11 14.04 7.58
C PHE A 66 20.18 13.36 6.70
N GLU A 67 20.39 12.06 6.85
CA GLU A 67 21.38 11.28 6.10
C GLU A 67 20.72 10.19 5.24
N ASN A 68 19.60 10.54 4.59
CA ASN A 68 18.90 9.65 3.65
C ASN A 68 18.62 10.35 2.31
N ASP A 69 18.58 9.61 1.20
CA ASP A 69 18.47 10.19 -0.14
C ASP A 69 17.21 11.06 -0.36
N TYR A 70 16.19 10.88 0.47
CA TYR A 70 14.90 11.53 0.33
C TYR A 70 14.66 12.68 1.30
N TRP A 71 15.61 13.02 2.19
CA TRP A 71 15.40 14.02 3.25
C TRP A 71 15.04 15.41 2.68
N ASP A 72 15.63 15.78 1.54
CA ASP A 72 15.35 17.03 0.82
C ASP A 72 14.63 16.84 -0.52
N ASN A 73 14.05 15.66 -0.76
CA ASN A 73 13.40 15.41 -2.04
C ASN A 73 12.06 16.17 -2.14
N LYS A 74 12.00 17.18 -3.01
CA LYS A 74 10.78 17.97 -3.31
C LYS A 74 10.15 17.65 -4.67
N LYS A 75 10.64 16.63 -5.37
CA LYS A 75 10.13 16.27 -6.71
C LYS A 75 8.71 15.71 -6.60
N ALA A 76 7.87 15.99 -7.59
CA ALA A 76 6.54 15.41 -7.69
C ALA A 76 6.63 13.90 -7.95
N GLY A 77 5.84 13.11 -7.23
CA GLY A 77 5.83 11.65 -7.34
C GLY A 77 5.06 11.00 -6.19
N ILE A 78 5.17 9.67 -6.10
CA ILE A 78 4.62 8.87 -5.00
C ILE A 78 5.75 8.06 -4.34
N TYR A 79 5.64 7.88 -3.03
CA TYR A 79 6.48 6.95 -2.28
C TYR A 79 5.75 5.63 -2.17
N VAL A 80 6.48 4.54 -2.38
CA VAL A 80 5.96 3.18 -2.47
C VAL A 80 6.83 2.31 -1.55
N ASP A 81 6.25 1.28 -0.94
CA ASP A 81 7.02 0.34 -0.11
C ASP A 81 8.08 -0.38 -0.97
N ILE A 82 9.34 -0.30 -0.55
CA ILE A 82 10.47 -0.95 -1.23
C ILE A 82 10.39 -2.48 -1.20
N VAL A 83 9.67 -3.05 -0.22
CA VAL A 83 9.53 -4.50 -0.02
C VAL A 83 8.40 -5.05 -0.88
N SER A 84 7.18 -4.51 -0.73
CA SER A 84 5.97 -5.03 -1.39
C SER A 84 5.63 -4.32 -2.71
N GLY A 85 6.09 -3.09 -2.91
CA GLY A 85 5.71 -2.29 -4.08
C GLY A 85 4.29 -1.72 -4.03
N GLU A 86 3.64 -1.75 -2.86
CA GLU A 86 2.34 -1.11 -2.60
C GLU A 86 2.43 0.41 -2.38
#